data_AF-A0A935YJ31-F1
#
_entry.id   AF-A0A935YJ31-F1
#
_cell.length_a   1.000
_cell.length_b   1.000
_cell.length_c   1.000
_cell.angle_alpha   90.00
_cell.angle_beta   90.00
_cell.angle_gamma   90.00
#
_symmetry.space_group_name_H-M   'P 1'
#
loop_
_entity.id
_entity.type
_entity.pdbx_description
1 polymer ?
#
loop_
_entity_poly.entity_id
_entity_poly.type
_entity_poly.pdbx_seq_one_letter_code
_entity_poly.pdbx_strand_id
1 'polypeptide(L)'
;MPERYVALDYNGRRIGDSHHRTRIPDAVVLAIRELHEHECIPVREIAERLRLAYWTTRKIVYYQRRISQPVTWRKEDSPPTATEQSGEVAGGQA
;
A
#
# COMPACT_ATOMS: atom_id res chain seq x y z
N MET A 1 22.06 11.57 -3.58
CA MET A 1 20.64 11.49 -3.17
C MET A 1 20.60 10.66 -1.89
N PRO A 2 19.79 11.02 -0.88
CA PRO A 2 19.68 10.21 0.33
C PRO A 2 19.17 8.81 -0.01
N GLU A 3 19.69 7.80 0.69
CA GLU A 3 19.28 6.41 0.51
C GLU A 3 17.78 6.26 0.80
N ARG A 4 17.01 5.85 -0.21
CA ARG A 4 15.57 5.64 -0.06
C ARG A 4 15.28 4.16 0.02
N TYR A 5 14.53 3.75 1.04
CA TYR A 5 14.10 2.36 1.22
C TYR A 5 12.63 2.21 0.81
N VAL A 6 12.31 1.08 0.19
CA VAL A 6 10.95 0.70 -0.17
C VAL A 6 10.51 -0.51 0.64
N ALA A 7 9.32 -0.41 1.24
CA ALA A 7 8.67 -1.49 1.95
C ALA A 7 7.99 -2.43 0.96
N LEU A 8 8.26 -3.72 1.09
CA LEU A 8 7.68 -4.77 0.25
C LEU A 8 6.80 -5.70 1.10
N ASP A 9 5.66 -6.11 0.54
CA ASP A 9 4.83 -7.18 1.11
C ASP A 9 5.39 -8.58 0.81
N TYR A 10 4.69 -9.62 1.28
CA TYR A 10 5.06 -11.01 1.04
C TYR A 10 5.17 -11.40 -0.44
N ASN A 11 4.43 -10.71 -1.33
CA ASN A 11 4.47 -10.95 -2.77
C ASN A 11 5.53 -10.08 -3.48
N GLY A 12 6.38 -9.38 -2.73
CA GLY A 12 7.39 -8.46 -3.26
C GLY A 12 6.82 -7.17 -3.84
N ARG A 13 5.57 -6.81 -3.53
CA ARG A 13 4.94 -5.58 -4.03
C ARG A 13 5.25 -4.43 -3.09
N ARG A 14 5.56 -3.24 -3.64
CA ARG A 14 5.73 -2.01 -2.83
C ARG A 14 4.45 -1.70 -2.08
N ILE A 15 4.56 -1.31 -0.81
CA ILE A 15 3.40 -0.97 0.04
C ILE A 15 3.64 0.31 0.86
N GLY A 16 2.58 0.78 1.51
CA GLY A 16 2.61 1.95 2.38
C GLY A 16 3.01 3.23 1.64
N ASP A 17 3.73 4.10 2.33
CA ASP A 17 4.21 5.39 1.81
C ASP A 17 5.31 5.27 0.77
N SER A 18 5.96 4.10 0.70
CA SER A 18 6.96 3.83 -0.33
C SER A 18 6.35 3.48 -1.70
N HIS A 19 5.04 3.24 -1.77
CA HIS A 19 4.38 2.95 -3.03
C HIS A 19 4.15 4.24 -3.84
N HIS A 20 4.66 4.27 -5.07
CA HIS A 20 4.66 5.43 -5.97
C HIS A 20 3.28 6.08 -6.25
N ARG A 21 2.17 5.35 -6.11
CA ARG A 21 0.79 5.88 -6.26
C ARG A 21 0.11 6.22 -4.93
N THR A 22 0.81 6.16 -3.81
CA THR A 22 0.23 6.45 -2.51
C THR A 22 -0.13 7.93 -2.41
N ARG A 23 -1.42 8.19 -2.14
CA ARG A 23 -1.96 9.54 -1.91
C ARG A 23 -2.27 9.83 -0.45
N ILE A 24 -2.35 8.78 0.37
CA ILE A 24 -2.68 8.85 1.80
C ILE A 24 -1.46 8.34 2.56
N PRO A 25 -0.82 9.19 3.39
CA PRO A 25 0.30 8.79 4.23
C PRO A 25 -0.06 7.67 5.21
N ASP A 26 0.91 6.83 5.59
CA ASP A 26 0.74 5.73 6.55
C ASP A 26 0.35 6.30 7.92
N ALA A 27 0.89 7.46 8.30
CA ALA A 27 0.49 8.16 9.53
C ALA A 27 -1.01 8.50 9.54
N VAL A 28 -1.59 8.86 8.39
CA VAL A 28 -3.03 9.14 8.28
C VAL A 28 -3.84 7.84 8.33
N VAL A 29 -3.35 6.76 7.74
CA VAL A 29 -3.98 5.43 7.82
C VAL A 29 -4.03 4.94 9.28
N LEU A 30 -2.93 5.12 10.02
CA LEU A 30 -2.86 4.81 11.45
C LEU A 30 -3.85 5.67 12.25
N ALA A 31 -3.88 6.98 12.01
CA ALA A 31 -4.85 7.86 12.67
C ALA A 31 -6.31 7.45 12.42
N ILE A 32 -6.66 7.04 11.20
CA ILE A 32 -8.02 6.53 10.90
C ILE A 32 -8.37 5.32 11.76
N ARG A 33 -7.43 4.39 11.94
CA ARG A 33 -7.63 3.18 12.74
C ARG A 33 -7.73 3.51 14.22
N GLU A 34 -6.83 4.36 14.71
CA GLU A 34 -6.83 4.82 16.10
C GLU A 34 -8.17 5.47 16.49
N LEU A 35 -8.64 6.43 15.68
CA LEU A 35 -9.91 7.11 15.90
C LEU A 35 -11.10 6.15 15.92
N HIS A 36 -11.04 5.05 15.15
CA HIS A 36 -12.14 4.09 15.10
C HIS A 36 -12.07 3.03 16.21
N GLU A 37 -10.88 2.49 16.46
CA GLU A 37 -10.67 1.34 17.36
C GLU A 37 -10.54 1.78 18.82
N HIS A 38 -9.91 2.92 19.08
CA HIS A 38 -9.65 3.42 20.43
C HIS A 38 -10.64 4.52 20.86
N GLU A 39 -10.95 5.46 19.96
CA GLU A 39 -11.88 6.56 20.26
C GLU A 39 -13.34 6.23 19.89
N CYS A 40 -13.61 5.08 19.27
CA CYS A 40 -14.94 4.64 18.85
C CYS A 40 -15.68 5.64 17.95
N ILE A 41 -14.96 6.47 17.19
CA ILE A 41 -15.54 7.52 16.36
C ILE A 41 -16.18 6.89 15.10
N PRO A 42 -17.39 7.32 14.71
CA PRO A 42 -18.03 6.84 13.50
C PRO A 42 -17.26 7.25 12.24
N VAL A 43 -17.22 6.36 11.25
CA VAL A 43 -16.48 6.52 9.99
C VAL A 43 -16.76 7.85 9.28
N ARG A 44 -18.02 8.31 9.34
CA ARG A 44 -18.44 9.58 8.73
C ARG A 44 -17.70 10.77 9.35
N GLU A 45 -17.61 10.80 10.67
CA GLU A 45 -16.95 11.87 11.39
C GLU A 45 -15.43 11.82 11.19
N ILE A 46 -14.82 10.63 11.14
CA ILE A 46 -13.41 10.46 10.79
C ILE A 46 -13.12 11.03 9.40
N ALA A 47 -13.99 10.75 8.42
CA ALA A 47 -13.85 11.24 7.06
C ALA A 47 -13.95 12.78 6.99
N GLU A 48 -14.88 13.38 7.73
CA GLU A 48 -15.03 14.83 7.83
C GLU A 48 -13.83 15.49 8.52
N ARG A 49 -13.38 14.96 9.67
CA ARG A 49 -12.21 15.45 10.42
C ARG A 49 -10.93 15.42 9.60
N LEU A 50 -10.69 14.34 8.86
CA LEU A 50 -9.47 14.16 8.06
C LEU A 50 -9.61 14.66 6.61
N ARG A 51 -10.78 15.21 6.23
CA ARG A 51 -11.10 15.66 4.86
C ARG A 51 -10.85 14.58 3.80
N LEU A 52 -11.23 13.35 4.12
CA LEU A 52 -11.09 12.20 3.23
C LEU A 52 -12.45 11.77 2.67
N ALA A 53 -12.43 11.11 1.51
CA ALA A 53 -13.65 10.54 0.95
C ALA A 53 -14.17 9.41 1.85
N TYR A 54 -15.45 9.48 2.24
CA TYR A 54 -16.12 8.51 3.12
C TYR A 54 -15.84 7.05 2.75
N TRP A 55 -16.01 6.69 1.47
CA TRP A 55 -15.79 5.33 0.99
C TRP A 55 -14.34 4.86 1.13
N THR A 56 -13.37 5.77 1.03
CA THR A 56 -11.97 5.44 1.22
C THR A 56 -11.67 5.20 2.69
N THR A 57 -12.13 6.08 3.58
CA THR A 57 -12.02 5.91 5.03
C THR A 57 -12.67 4.61 5.48
N ARG A 58 -13.88 4.33 5.01
CA ARG A 58 -14.62 3.09 5.30
C ARG A 58 -13.83 1.83 4.92
N LYS A 59 -13.19 1.81 3.75
CA LYS A 59 -12.37 0.67 3.31
C LYS A 59 -11.10 0.49 4.14
N ILE A 60 -10.53 1.58 4.66
CA ILE A 60 -9.35 1.53 5.55
C ILE A 60 -9.76 0.99 6.92
N VAL A 61 -10.87 1.50 7.48
CA VAL A 61 -11.44 1.06 8.76
C VAL A 61 -11.75 -0.43 8.75
N TYR A 62 -12.44 -0.93 7.71
CA TYR A 62 -12.76 -2.36 7.61
C TYR A 62 -11.63 -3.23 7.05
N TYR A 63 -10.38 -2.72 7.06
CA TYR A 63 -9.20 -3.46 6.59
C TYR A 63 -9.30 -4.02 5.15
N GLN A 64 -10.19 -3.46 4.33
CA GLN A 64 -10.33 -3.82 2.91
C GLN A 64 -9.23 -3.20 2.06
N ARG A 65 -8.57 -2.15 2.57
CA ARG A 65 -7.42 -1.48 1.97
C ARG A 65 -6.34 -1.28 3.02
N ARG A 66 -5.08 -1.26 2.56
CA ARG A 66 -3.88 -1.04 3.41
C ARG A 66 -3.73 -2.07 4.54
N ILE A 67 -4.15 -3.32 4.30
CA ILE A 67 -3.98 -4.43 5.26
C ILE A 67 -2.58 -5.07 5.20
N SER A 68 -1.91 -5.01 4.04
CA SER A 68 -0.59 -5.62 3.84
C SER A 68 0.45 -5.07 4.81
N GLN A 69 1.25 -5.97 5.37
CA GLN A 69 2.33 -5.65 6.30
C GLN A 69 3.69 -5.67 5.58
N PRO A 70 4.64 -4.81 5.98
CA PRO A 70 5.99 -4.83 5.44
C PRO A 70 6.72 -6.08 5.93
N VAL A 71 7.20 -6.89 4.99
CA VAL A 71 7.99 -8.09 5.27
C VAL A 71 9.48 -7.81 5.02
N THR A 72 9.78 -7.05 3.97
CA THR A 72 11.15 -6.77 3.55
C THR A 72 11.31 -5.30 3.19
N TRP A 73 12.50 -4.75 3.45
CA TRP A 73 12.88 -3.40 3.02
C TRP A 73 13.98 -3.49 1.98
N ARG A 74 13.83 -2.81 0.84
CA ARG A 74 14.81 -2.79 -0.25
C ARG A 74 15.31 -1.38 -0.48
N LYS A 75 16.63 -1.20 -0.64
CA LYS A 75 17.23 0.08 -1.05
C LYS A 75 16.84 0.41 -2.51
N GLU A 76 16.51 1.67 -2.79
CA GLU A 76 16.01 2.12 -4.10
C GLU A 76 17.11 2.24 -5.19
N ASP A 77 18.37 1.95 -4.87
CA ASP A 77 19.52 2.12 -5.78
C ASP A 77 19.75 1.00 -6.80
N SER A 78 18.79 0.08 -7.00
CA SER A 78 18.94 -0.96 -8.02
C SER A 78 18.20 -0.56 -9.30
N PRO A 79 18.88 -0.44 -10.46
CA PRO A 79 18.17 -0.41 -11.74
C PRO A 79 17.25 -1.64 -11.83
N PRO A 80 16.09 -1.54 -12.48
CA PRO A 80 15.18 -2.66 -12.57
C PRO A 80 15.90 -3.81 -13.27
N THR A 81 16.19 -4.90 -12.55
CA THR A 81 16.46 -6.18 -13.19
C THR A 81 15.24 -6.49 -14.03
N ALA A 82 15.44 -6.43 -15.35
CA ALA A 82 14.40 -6.67 -16.33
C ALA A 82 13.66 -7.96 -15.97
N THR A 83 12.35 -7.84 -15.76
CA THR A 83 11.47 -9.00 -15.68
C THR A 83 11.48 -9.65 -17.05
N GLU A 84 12.22 -10.75 -17.19
CA GLU A 84 12.03 -11.74 -18.23
C GLU A 84 10.61 -12.30 -18.11
N GLN A 85 9.69 -11.76 -18.90
CA GLN A 85 8.44 -12.42 -19.26
C GLN A 85 8.19 -12.15 -20.75
N SER A 86 8.84 -12.93 -21.60
CA SER A 86 8.31 -13.29 -22.91
C SER A 86 8.01 -14.77 -22.84
N GLY A 87 6.71 -15.09 -22.78
CA GLY A 87 6.22 -16.45 -22.81
C GLY A 87 6.64 -17.12 -24.11
N GLU A 88 7.43 -18.17 -23.98
CA GLU A 88 7.62 -19.17 -25.03
C GLU A 88 6.34 -20.00 -25.09
N VAL A 89 5.37 -19.55 -25.89
CA VAL A 89 4.29 -20.41 -26.36
C VAL A 89 4.91 -21.34 -27.41
N ALA A 90 5.24 -22.54 -26.97
CA ALA A 90 5.59 -23.66 -27.84
C ALA A 90 4.44 -23.92 -28.82
N GLY A 91 4.59 -23.38 -30.04
CA GLY A 91 3.80 -23.77 -31.18
C GLY A 91 4.10 -25.23 -31.52
N GLY A 92 3.05 -26.05 -31.50
CA GLY A 92 3.12 -27.48 -31.82
C GLY A 92 3.70 -27.74 -33.20
N GLN A 93 4.50 -28.80 -33.28
CA GLN A 93 4.96 -29.38 -34.53
C GLN A 93 4.03 -30.50 -34.99
N ALA A 94 3.86 -30.52 -36.32
CA ALA A 94 3.47 -31.61 -37.22
C ALA A 94 2.00 -32.10 -37.20
#